data_AF-A0A0K8WJ55-F1
#
_entry.id   AF-A0A0K8WJ55-F1
#
_cell.length_a   1.000
_cell.length_b   1.000
_cell.length_c   1.000
_cell.angle_alpha   90.00
_cell.angle_beta   90.00
_cell.angle_gamma   90.00
#
_symmetry.space_group_name_H-M   'P 1'
#
loop_
_entity.id
_entity.type
_entity.pdbx_description
1 polymer ?
#
loop_
_entity_poly.entity_id
_entity_poly.type
_entity_poly.pdbx_seq_one_letter_code
_entity_poly.pdbx_strand_id
1 'polypeptide(L)'
;MELTHKERTEMKKHMSKVLSGKEKPFDGLRARAIVLLTHRTNGAEVFLKMTQSQPLRMNRYTAWKYCNLLHTALRYGTPQILELMQQPPQQQLLYALSNYWAYHTDALCGCILEYLQLLLHKISFHQNYAFFTGALEADITKEWDLDLW
;
A
#
# COMPACT_ATOMS: atom_id res chain seq x y z
N MET A 1 -11.50 17.18 3.90
CA MET A 1 -10.54 18.29 3.80
C MET A 1 -9.55 17.94 2.71
N GLU A 2 -9.45 18.73 1.64
CA GLU A 2 -8.46 18.49 0.60
C GLU A 2 -7.05 18.85 1.11
N LEU A 3 -6.04 18.07 0.74
CA LEU A 3 -4.64 18.36 1.04
C LEU A 3 -4.28 19.80 0.63
N THR A 4 -3.59 20.53 1.51
CA THR A 4 -3.03 21.83 1.12
C THR A 4 -2.03 21.64 -0.03
N HIS A 5 -1.89 22.66 -0.88
CA HIS A 5 -0.95 22.62 -1.99
C HIS A 5 0.49 22.27 -1.54
N LYS A 6 0.88 22.79 -0.36
CA LYS A 6 2.18 22.53 0.26
C LYS A 6 2.35 21.05 0.61
N GLU A 7 1.39 20.45 1.32
CA GLU A 7 1.48 19.05 1.75
C GLU A 7 1.43 18.07 0.57
N ARG A 8 0.62 18.35 -0.45
CA ARG A 8 0.62 17.57 -1.70
C ARG A 8 1.99 17.61 -2.39
N THR A 9 2.63 18.77 -2.41
CA THR A 9 3.96 18.95 -2.99
C THR A 9 5.03 18.20 -2.18
N GLU A 10 4.95 18.24 -0.84
CA GLU A 10 5.85 17.47 0.03
C GLU A 10 5.68 15.97 -0.14
N MET A 11 4.44 15.46 -0.15
CA MET A 11 4.15 14.05 -0.43
C MET A 11 4.76 13.64 -1.78
N LYS A 12 4.60 14.47 -2.83
CA LYS A 12 5.17 14.21 -4.17
C LYS A 12 6.69 14.14 -4.13
N LYS A 13 7.33 15.06 -3.41
CA LYS A 13 8.79 15.07 -3.22
C LYS A 13 9.27 13.77 -2.57
N HIS A 14 8.66 13.34 -1.46
CA HIS A 14 9.01 12.09 -0.81
C HIS A 14 8.75 10.88 -1.71
N MET A 15 7.58 10.85 -2.38
CA MET A 15 7.18 9.76 -3.29
C MET A 15 8.22 9.53 -4.39
N SER A 16 8.70 10.61 -5.04
CA SER A 16 9.71 10.52 -6.10
C SER A 16 11.03 9.89 -5.64
N LYS A 17 11.37 10.04 -4.35
CA LYS A 17 12.60 9.47 -3.78
C LYS A 17 12.40 8.01 -3.37
N VAL A 18 11.24 7.69 -2.80
CA VAL A 18 10.87 6.34 -2.33
C VAL A 18 10.62 5.40 -3.52
N LEU A 19 9.86 5.82 -4.53
CA LEU A 19 9.46 5.00 -5.66
C LEU A 19 10.37 5.14 -6.89
N SER A 20 11.57 5.70 -6.72
CA SER A 20 12.51 5.87 -7.83
C SER A 20 12.88 4.52 -8.46
N GLY A 21 12.88 4.46 -9.79
CA GLY A 21 13.24 3.26 -10.56
C GLY A 21 14.72 2.89 -10.60
N LYS A 22 15.55 3.56 -9.80
CA LYS A 22 16.97 3.22 -9.63
C LYS A 22 17.12 2.00 -8.72
N GLU A 23 18.08 1.14 -9.02
CA GLU A 23 18.50 0.05 -8.15
C GLU A 23 19.21 0.64 -6.92
N LYS A 24 18.42 0.88 -5.87
CA LYS A 24 18.88 1.41 -4.59
C LYS A 24 17.93 0.93 -3.49
N PRO A 25 18.39 0.85 -2.24
CA PRO A 25 17.54 0.46 -1.12
C PRO A 25 16.27 1.30 -1.02
N PHE A 26 15.21 0.67 -0.51
CA PHE A 26 13.96 1.35 -0.16
C PHE A 26 14.21 2.35 0.98
N ASP A 27 13.73 3.58 0.81
CA ASP A 27 13.90 4.64 1.81
C ASP A 27 12.77 4.61 2.84
N GLY A 28 12.94 3.77 3.86
CA GLY A 28 11.95 3.57 4.92
C GLY A 28 11.67 4.82 5.74
N LEU A 29 12.64 5.71 5.91
CA LEU A 29 12.47 6.97 6.64
C LEU A 29 11.50 7.89 5.89
N ARG A 30 11.71 8.09 4.59
CA ARG A 30 10.79 8.88 3.76
C ARG A 30 9.44 8.20 3.59
N ALA A 31 9.39 6.86 3.55
CA ALA A 31 8.13 6.13 3.52
C ALA A 31 7.28 6.41 4.77
N ARG A 32 7.88 6.41 5.97
CA ARG A 32 7.20 6.81 7.22
C ARG A 32 6.70 8.25 7.17
N ALA A 33 7.48 9.17 6.60
CA ALA A 33 7.04 10.56 6.42
C ALA A 33 5.80 10.66 5.50
N ILE A 34 5.75 9.88 4.40
CA ILE A 34 4.57 9.81 3.52
C ILE A 34 3.35 9.30 4.30
N VAL A 35 3.50 8.22 5.07
CA VAL A 35 2.42 7.65 5.89
C VAL A 35 1.95 8.65 6.96
N LEU A 36 2.86 9.38 7.60
CA LEU A 36 2.47 10.42 8.56
C LEU A 36 1.69 11.57 7.91
N LEU A 37 2.01 11.92 6.67
CA LEU A 37 1.26 12.93 5.92
C LEU A 37 -0.18 12.47 5.66
N THR A 38 -0.44 11.17 5.44
CA THR A 38 -1.83 10.71 5.22
C THR A 38 -2.69 10.92 6.46
N HIS A 39 -2.13 10.80 7.67
CA HIS A 39 -2.81 11.09 8.94
C HIS A 39 -3.14 12.57 9.10
N ARG A 40 -2.22 13.46 8.76
CA ARG A 40 -2.40 14.91 8.95
C ARG A 40 -3.46 15.51 8.02
N THR A 41 -3.66 14.92 6.86
CA THR A 41 -4.38 15.57 5.76
C THR A 41 -5.60 14.80 5.28
N ASN A 42 -6.01 13.74 5.99
CA ASN A 42 -6.96 12.75 5.50
C ASN A 42 -6.64 12.29 4.05
N GLY A 43 -5.34 12.08 3.80
CA GLY A 43 -4.77 12.04 2.45
C GLY A 43 -4.75 10.66 1.78
N ALA A 44 -5.52 9.69 2.28
CA ALA A 44 -5.47 8.29 1.86
C ALA A 44 -5.72 8.14 0.34
N GLU A 45 -6.77 8.77 -0.18
CA GLU A 45 -7.07 8.73 -1.62
C GLU A 45 -5.96 9.33 -2.48
N VAL A 46 -5.41 10.48 -2.06
CA VAL A 46 -4.35 11.16 -2.81
C VAL A 46 -3.08 10.32 -2.79
N PHE A 47 -2.75 9.74 -1.65
CA PHE A 47 -1.65 8.79 -1.52
C PHE A 47 -1.81 7.61 -2.50
N LEU A 48 -2.96 6.94 -2.51
CA LEU A 48 -3.22 5.81 -3.43
C LEU A 48 -3.12 6.26 -4.89
N LYS A 49 -3.79 7.35 -5.29
CA LYS A 49 -3.69 7.92 -6.65
C LYS A 49 -2.25 8.24 -7.05
N MET A 50 -1.43 8.77 -6.13
CA MET A 50 -0.03 9.11 -6.41
C MET A 50 0.87 7.89 -6.53
N THR A 51 0.66 6.85 -5.71
CA THR A 51 1.41 5.59 -5.80
C THR A 51 1.06 4.82 -7.08
N GLN A 52 -0.21 4.82 -7.48
CA GLN A 52 -0.70 4.09 -8.65
C GLN A 52 -0.38 4.77 -9.98
N SER A 53 -0.15 6.08 -9.98
CA SER A 53 0.32 6.81 -11.16
C SER A 53 1.82 6.59 -11.45
N GLN A 54 2.55 5.86 -10.59
CA GLN A 54 3.93 5.49 -10.87
C GLN A 54 4.01 4.43 -11.97
N PRO A 55 5.15 4.32 -12.69
CA PRO A 55 5.33 3.34 -13.76
C PRO A 55 5.55 1.91 -13.22
N LEU A 56 4.55 1.36 -12.53
CA LEU A 56 4.62 0.09 -11.80
C LEU A 56 4.83 -1.14 -12.70
N ARG A 57 4.52 -1.05 -14.00
CA ARG A 57 4.79 -2.11 -14.98
C ARG A 57 6.12 -1.92 -15.71
N MET A 58 6.56 -0.68 -15.90
CA MET A 58 7.76 -0.38 -16.72
C MET A 58 9.06 -0.53 -15.93
N ASN A 59 9.02 -0.52 -14.59
CA ASN A 59 10.22 -0.58 -13.78
C ASN A 59 10.03 -1.46 -12.54
N ARG A 60 10.76 -2.60 -12.52
CA ARG A 60 10.72 -3.58 -11.42
C ARG A 60 11.16 -3.00 -10.08
N TYR A 61 12.13 -2.09 -10.03
CA TYR A 61 12.57 -1.46 -8.77
C TYR A 61 11.51 -0.51 -8.22
N THR A 62 10.77 0.18 -9.09
CA THR A 62 9.61 0.97 -8.69
C THR A 62 8.49 0.07 -8.17
N ALA A 63 8.18 -1.04 -8.84
CA ALA A 63 7.16 -2.00 -8.40
C ALA A 63 7.49 -2.64 -7.05
N TRP A 64 8.74 -3.08 -6.86
CA TRP A 64 9.22 -3.61 -5.57
C TRP A 64 9.06 -2.57 -4.44
N LYS A 65 9.46 -1.32 -4.68
CA LYS A 65 9.36 -0.24 -3.68
C LYS A 65 7.92 0.18 -3.45
N TYR A 66 7.05 0.07 -4.46
CA TYR A 66 5.61 0.24 -4.30
C TYR A 66 5.04 -0.80 -3.34
N CYS A 67 5.40 -2.09 -3.49
CA CYS A 67 4.96 -3.13 -2.56
C CYS A 67 5.37 -2.81 -1.12
N ASN A 68 6.62 -2.40 -0.92
CA ASN A 68 7.12 -1.99 0.41
C ASN A 68 6.37 -0.78 0.99
N LEU A 69 6.13 0.26 0.17
CA LEU A 69 5.40 1.45 0.61
C LEU A 69 3.93 1.13 0.92
N LEU A 70 3.26 0.37 0.07
CA LEU A 70 1.87 -0.05 0.29
C LEU A 70 1.77 -0.92 1.53
N HIS A 71 2.69 -1.87 1.74
CA HIS A 71 2.73 -2.67 2.96
C HIS A 71 2.87 -1.78 4.21
N THR A 72 3.81 -0.81 4.16
CA THR A 72 4.02 0.14 5.26
C THR A 72 2.75 0.96 5.53
N ALA A 73 2.06 1.40 4.48
CA ALA A 73 0.83 2.19 4.58
C ALA A 73 -0.36 1.37 5.09
N LEU A 74 -0.53 0.12 4.64
CA LEU A 74 -1.54 -0.81 5.17
C LEU A 74 -1.28 -1.14 6.65
N ARG A 75 -0.03 -1.07 7.10
CA ARG A 75 0.35 -1.37 8.48
C ARG A 75 0.20 -0.19 9.43
N TYR A 76 0.68 0.99 9.03
CA TYR A 76 0.85 2.15 9.91
C TYR A 76 0.08 3.39 9.45
N GLY A 77 -0.64 3.31 8.33
CA GLY A 77 -1.43 4.40 7.78
C GLY A 77 -2.76 4.60 8.48
N THR A 78 -3.55 5.55 7.96
CA THR A 78 -4.92 5.75 8.43
C THR A 78 -5.76 4.50 8.10
N PRO A 79 -6.76 4.14 8.93
CA PRO A 79 -7.68 3.04 8.63
C PRO A 79 -8.30 3.13 7.24
N GLN A 80 -8.57 4.36 6.78
CA GLN A 80 -9.08 4.66 5.45
C GLN A 80 -8.24 4.08 4.30
N ILE A 81 -6.92 3.93 4.44
CA ILE A 81 -6.09 3.30 3.39
C ILE A 81 -6.51 1.84 3.21
N LEU A 82 -6.71 1.12 4.31
CA LEU A 82 -7.13 -0.27 4.29
C LEU A 82 -8.54 -0.38 3.72
N GLU A 83 -9.49 0.43 4.20
CA GLU A 83 -10.87 0.49 3.69
C GLU A 83 -10.94 0.75 2.17
N LEU A 84 -10.12 1.68 1.66
CA LEU A 84 -10.04 1.96 0.23
C LEU A 84 -9.45 0.78 -0.54
N MET A 85 -8.38 0.16 -0.02
CA MET A 85 -7.74 -0.98 -0.67
C MET A 85 -8.61 -2.24 -0.69
N GLN A 86 -9.57 -2.36 0.24
CA GLN A 86 -10.59 -3.41 0.25
C GLN A 86 -11.62 -3.24 -0.88
N GLN A 87 -11.76 -2.06 -1.48
CA GLN A 87 -12.73 -1.85 -2.55
C GLN A 87 -12.35 -2.66 -3.81
N PRO A 88 -13.32 -3.28 -4.52
CA PRO A 88 -13.04 -4.11 -5.69
C PRO A 88 -12.13 -3.47 -6.75
N PRO A 89 -12.28 -2.18 -7.11
CA PRO A 89 -11.39 -1.55 -8.09
C PRO A 89 -9.90 -1.56 -7.68
N GLN A 90 -9.60 -1.39 -6.38
CA GLN A 90 -8.23 -1.38 -5.88
C GLN A 90 -7.61 -2.78 -5.91
N GLN A 91 -8.39 -3.79 -5.56
CA GLN A 91 -7.96 -5.18 -5.66
C GLN A 91 -7.74 -5.59 -7.11
N GLN A 92 -8.62 -5.20 -8.04
CA GLN A 92 -8.46 -5.47 -9.47
C GLN A 92 -7.16 -4.86 -10.05
N LEU A 93 -6.78 -3.65 -9.62
CA LEU A 93 -5.50 -3.05 -10.00
C LEU A 93 -4.31 -3.86 -9.52
N LEU A 94 -4.35 -4.34 -8.26
CA LEU A 94 -3.31 -5.22 -7.71
C LEU A 94 -3.25 -6.56 -8.44
N TYR A 95 -4.39 -7.22 -8.69
CA TYR A 95 -4.46 -8.46 -9.47
C TYR A 95 -3.89 -8.27 -10.89
N ALA A 96 -4.24 -7.19 -11.57
CA ALA A 96 -3.71 -6.90 -12.89
C ALA A 96 -2.18 -6.66 -12.87
N LEU A 97 -1.66 -6.08 -11.78
CA LEU A 97 -0.22 -5.91 -11.60
C LEU A 97 0.49 -7.24 -11.28
N SER A 98 -0.11 -8.10 -10.45
CA SER A 98 0.38 -9.46 -10.19
C SER A 98 0.45 -10.28 -11.47
N ASN A 99 -0.64 -10.31 -12.24
CA ASN A 99 -0.70 -11.01 -13.53
C ASN A 99 0.37 -10.50 -14.49
N TYR A 100 0.62 -9.19 -14.54
CA TYR A 100 1.69 -8.63 -15.35
C TYR A 100 3.07 -9.20 -14.97
N TRP A 101 3.40 -9.22 -13.67
CA TRP A 101 4.70 -9.71 -13.21
C TRP A 101 4.85 -11.23 -13.32
N ALA A 102 3.75 -11.99 -13.29
CA ALA A 102 3.77 -13.45 -13.48
C ALA A 102 4.31 -13.91 -14.84
N TYR A 103 4.22 -13.07 -15.88
CA TYR A 103 4.77 -13.39 -17.21
C TYR A 103 6.28 -13.15 -17.32
N HIS A 104 6.94 -12.65 -16.28
CA HIS A 104 8.37 -12.32 -16.29
C HIS A 104 9.15 -13.32 -15.46
N THR A 105 10.26 -13.83 -16.01
CA THR A 105 11.04 -14.93 -15.42
C THR A 105 12.24 -14.50 -14.56
N ASP A 106 12.45 -13.20 -14.39
CA ASP A 106 13.53 -12.65 -13.55
C ASP A 106 13.24 -12.86 -12.05
N ALA A 107 14.26 -13.17 -11.25
CA ALA A 107 14.09 -13.50 -9.83
C ALA A 107 13.40 -12.38 -9.04
N LEU A 108 13.74 -11.11 -9.33
CA LEU A 108 13.10 -9.96 -8.70
C LEU A 108 11.62 -9.85 -9.11
N CYS A 109 11.26 -10.19 -10.36
CA CYS A 109 9.87 -10.22 -10.80
C CYS A 109 9.06 -11.28 -10.04
N GLY A 110 9.66 -12.46 -9.79
CA GLY A 110 9.08 -13.47 -8.91
C GLY A 110 8.84 -12.93 -7.50
N CYS A 111 9.81 -12.24 -6.90
CA CYS A 111 9.63 -11.61 -5.59
C CYS A 111 8.52 -10.54 -5.59
N ILE A 112 8.38 -9.76 -6.67
CA ILE A 112 7.31 -8.76 -6.79
C ILE A 112 5.94 -9.43 -6.86
N LEU A 113 5.80 -10.51 -7.64
CA LEU A 113 4.57 -11.28 -7.74
C LEU A 113 4.13 -11.79 -6.36
N GLU A 114 5.02 -12.50 -5.65
CA GLU A 114 4.74 -13.05 -4.32
C GLU A 114 4.36 -11.95 -3.33
N TYR A 115 5.02 -10.79 -3.39
CA TYR A 115 4.70 -9.67 -2.50
C TYR A 115 3.34 -9.06 -2.82
N LEU A 116 2.98 -8.89 -4.10
CA LEU A 116 1.64 -8.41 -4.47
C LEU A 116 0.55 -9.37 -4.03
N GLN A 117 0.77 -10.68 -4.14
CA GLN A 117 -0.13 -11.70 -3.61
C GLN A 117 -0.23 -11.62 -2.10
N LEU A 118 0.87 -11.47 -1.37
CA LEU A 118 0.85 -11.25 0.08
C LEU A 118 -0.02 -10.04 0.46
N LEU A 119 0.10 -8.93 -0.28
CA LEU A 119 -0.70 -7.72 -0.04
C LEU A 119 -2.18 -7.95 -0.31
N LEU A 120 -2.54 -8.68 -1.37
CA LEU A 120 -3.92 -9.09 -1.65
C LEU A 120 -4.48 -9.94 -0.51
N HIS A 121 -3.76 -10.96 -0.04
CA HIS A 121 -4.18 -11.79 1.09
C HIS A 121 -4.35 -10.96 2.37
N LYS A 122 -3.44 -10.01 2.63
CA LYS A 122 -3.59 -9.07 3.77
C LYS A 122 -4.88 -8.26 3.65
N ILE A 123 -5.18 -7.72 2.47
CA ILE A 123 -6.41 -6.94 2.25
C ILE A 123 -7.64 -7.83 2.48
N SER A 124 -7.69 -9.02 1.87
CA SER A 124 -8.79 -9.97 2.04
C SER A 124 -8.98 -10.42 3.49
N PHE A 125 -7.89 -10.64 4.23
CA PHE A 125 -7.95 -10.92 5.66
C PHE A 125 -8.68 -9.80 6.41
N HIS A 126 -8.30 -8.55 6.18
CA HIS A 126 -8.95 -7.42 6.86
C HIS A 126 -10.39 -7.14 6.40
N GLN A 127 -10.84 -7.65 5.25
CA GLN A 127 -12.26 -7.60 4.86
C GLN A 127 -13.10 -8.52 5.74
N ASN A 128 -12.58 -9.71 6.05
CA ASN A 128 -13.28 -10.71 6.86
C ASN A 128 -13.08 -10.47 8.37
N TYR A 129 -12.00 -9.79 8.75
CA TYR A 129 -11.59 -9.60 10.14
C TYR A 129 -11.24 -8.13 10.42
N ALA A 130 -12.22 -7.24 10.27
CA ALA A 130 -12.05 -5.78 10.39
C ALA A 130 -11.59 -5.29 11.77
N PHE A 131 -11.69 -6.12 12.81
CA PHE A 131 -11.26 -5.78 14.18
C PHE A 131 -9.73 -5.76 14.33
N PHE A 132 -8.99 -6.48 13.48
CA PHE A 132 -7.53 -6.40 13.51
C PHE A 132 -7.07 -5.07 12.93
N THR A 133 -6.18 -4.39 13.66
CA THR A 133 -5.49 -3.21 13.14
C THR A 133 -4.62 -3.59 11.93
N GLY A 134 -4.18 -2.59 11.16
CA GLY A 134 -3.22 -2.79 10.07
C GLY A 134 -1.93 -3.49 10.51
N ALA A 135 -1.56 -3.40 11.79
CA ALA A 135 -0.42 -4.09 12.39
C ALA A 135 -0.67 -5.55 12.78
N LEU A 136 -1.86 -6.09 12.49
CA LEU A 136 -2.32 -7.41 12.92
C LEU A 136 -2.41 -7.54 14.44
N GLU A 137 -2.72 -6.42 15.11
CA GLU A 137 -2.99 -6.37 16.54
C GLU A 137 -4.51 -6.37 16.74
N ALA A 138 -4.98 -7.08 17.76
CA ALA A 138 -6.38 -7.08 18.16
C ALA A 138 -6.46 -6.83 19.66
N ASP A 139 -7.54 -6.15 20.06
CA ASP A 139 -7.89 -6.01 21.46
C ASP A 139 -8.51 -7.31 21.96
N ILE A 140 -7.69 -8.16 22.58
CA ILE A 140 -8.10 -9.46 23.11
C ILE A 140 -9.11 -9.38 24.26
N THR A 141 -9.38 -8.17 24.76
CA THR A 141 -10.33 -7.95 25.87
C THR A 141 -11.77 -7.73 25.38
N LYS A 142 -11.98 -7.53 24.07
CA LYS A 142 -13.31 -7.40 23.49
C LYS A 142 -13.88 -8.78 23.17
N GLU A 143 -15.08 -9.07 23.68
CA GLU A 143 -15.82 -10.27 23.30
C GLU A 143 -16.27 -10.21 21.84
N TRP A 144 -16.40 -11.38 21.23
CA TRP A 144 -16.65 -11.55 19.81
C TRP A 144 -18.13 -11.85 19.60
N ASP A 145 -18.85 -11.02 18.85
CA ASP A 145 -20.04 -11.48 18.14
C ASP A 145 -19.56 -12.21 16.88
N LEU A 146 -19.30 -13.51 17.03
CA LEU A 146 -18.98 -14.42 15.91
C LEU A 146 -20.24 -14.80 15.10
N ASP A 147 -21.20 -13.89 14.98
CA ASP A 147 -22.28 -13.96 13.99
C ASP A 147 -21.70 -13.62 12.60
N LEU A 148 -20.67 -14.38 12.20
CA LEU A 148 -20.08 -14.39 10.88
C LEU A 148 -20.82 -15.47 10.08
N TRP A 149 -21.94 -15.06 9.50
CA TRP A 149 -22.76 -15.85 8.58
C TRP A 149 -22.06 -16.04 7.23
#